data_AF-A0A5C5D1X5-F1
#
_entry.id   AF-A0A5C5D1X5-F1
#
_cell.length_a   1.000
_cell.length_b   1.000
_cell.length_c   1.000
_cell.angle_alpha   90.00
_cell.angle_beta   90.00
_cell.angle_gamma   90.00
#
_symmetry.space_group_name_H-M   'P 1'
#
loop_
_entity.id
_entity.type
_entity.pdbx_description
1 polymer ?
#
loop_
_entity_poly.entity_id
_entity_poly.type
_entity_poly.pdbx_seq_one_letter_code
_entity_poly.pdbx_strand_id
1 'polypeptide(L)' 'MPHYVFFVKNTDIRALDSISEQVELLKSGYQKIDFESEAADYTAAMKDLKQHHDANTEANKQFTGDITFSAIIESLLR' A
#
# COMPACT_ATOMS: atom_id res chain seq x y z
N MET A 1 -20.49 6.38 -5.71
CA MET A 1 -19.71 6.50 -4.46
C MET A 1 -18.41 7.21 -4.82
N PRO A 2 -17.79 7.97 -3.90
CA PRO A 2 -16.49 8.57 -4.17
C PRO A 2 -15.48 7.46 -4.48
N HIS A 3 -14.53 7.75 -5.36
CA HIS A 3 -13.48 6.80 -5.73
C HIS A 3 -12.12 7.45 -5.43
N TYR A 4 -11.44 6.96 -4.42
CA TYR A 4 -10.18 7.53 -3.94
C TYR A 4 -8.99 6.76 -4.49
N VAL A 5 -8.07 7.51 -5.10
CA VAL A 5 -6.76 7.04 -5.56
C VAL A 5 -5.68 7.66 -4.69
N PHE A 6 -4.72 6.84 -4.26
CA PHE A 6 -3.68 7.28 -3.34
C PHE A 6 -2.32 7.48 -4.02
N PHE A 7 -1.60 8.47 -3.55
CA PHE A 7 -0.30 8.89 -4.06
C PHE A 7 0.67 9.09 -2.90
N VAL A 8 1.93 8.69 -3.08
CA VAL A 8 2.98 8.83 -2.07
C VAL A 8 4.21 9.52 -2.63
N LYS A 9 4.82 10.38 -1.81
CA LYS A 9 6.15 10.94 -2.05
C LYS A 9 6.87 11.07 -0.71
N ASN A 10 7.94 10.31 -0.53
CA ASN A 10 8.64 10.18 0.75
C ASN A 10 7.68 9.73 1.87
N THR A 11 7.31 10.64 2.77
CA THR A 11 6.36 10.40 3.87
C THR A 11 5.02 11.11 3.67
N ASP A 12 4.84 11.86 2.58
CA ASP A 12 3.58 12.54 2.28
C ASP A 12 2.67 11.61 1.47
N ILE A 13 1.44 11.42 1.96
CA ILE A 13 0.40 10.61 1.31
C ILE A 13 -0.76 11.53 0.99
N ARG A 14 -1.22 11.49 -0.25
CA ARG A 14 -2.39 12.24 -0.72
C ARG A 14 -3.41 11.27 -1.30
N ALA A 15 -4.67 11.50 -0.99
CA ALA A 15 -5.79 10.84 -1.65
C ALA A 15 -6.51 11.85 -2.53
N LEU A 16 -6.87 11.44 -3.75
CA LEU A 16 -7.60 12.25 -4.71
C LEU A 16 -8.81 11.46 -5.23
N ASP A 17 -9.91 12.16 -5.46
CA ASP A 17 -11.11 11.63 -6.12
C ASP A 17 -11.31 12.18 -7.55
N SER A 18 -10.40 13.07 -7.99
CA SER A 18 -10.45 13.73 -9.29
C SER A 18 -9.26 13.38 -10.18
N ILE A 19 -9.52 13.06 -11.45
CA ILE A 19 -8.49 12.67 -12.45
C ILE A 19 -7.53 13.83 -12.77
N SER A 20 -8.02 15.08 -12.77
CA SER A 20 -7.20 16.24 -13.16
C SER A 20 -6.04 16.49 -12.18
N GLU A 21 -6.27 16.28 -10.89
CA GLU A 21 -5.26 16.48 -9.85
C GLU A 21 -4.20 15.35 -9.84
N GLN A 22 -4.54 14.16 -10.36
CA GLN A 22 -3.61 13.03 -10.45
C GLN A 22 -2.41 13.35 -11.35
N VAL A 23 -2.66 14.02 -12.49
CA VAL A 23 -1.59 14.37 -13.45
C VAL A 23 -0.60 15.34 -12.81
N GLU A 24 -1.06 16.27 -11.98
CA GLU A 24 -0.20 17.23 -11.28
C GLU A 24 0.66 16.56 -10.21
N LEU A 25 0.09 15.62 -9.45
CA LEU A 25 0.84 14.85 -8.47
C LEU A 25 1.93 13.99 -9.13
N LEU A 26 1.61 13.31 -10.23
CA LEU A 26 2.58 12.52 -10.99
C LEU A 26 3.74 13.40 -11.50
N LYS A 27 3.44 14.58 -12.07
CA LYS A 27 4.47 15.55 -12.48
C LYS A 27 5.30 16.08 -11.33
N SER A 28 4.69 16.20 -10.14
CA SER A 28 5.35 16.62 -8.91
C SER A 28 6.20 15.51 -8.27
N GLY A 29 6.28 14.34 -8.88
CA GLY A 29 7.07 13.20 -8.43
C GLY A 29 6.41 12.34 -7.36
N TYR A 30 5.09 12.43 -7.20
CA TYR A 30 4.35 11.43 -6.43
C TYR A 30 4.19 10.16 -7.25
N GLN A 31 4.21 9.03 -6.57
CA GLN A 31 3.94 7.72 -7.14
C GLN A 31 2.55 7.26 -6.75
N LYS A 32 1.80 6.72 -7.71
CA LYS A 32 0.50 6.11 -7.43
C LYS A 32 0.72 4.84 -6.62
N ILE A 33 -0.01 4.70 -5.52
CA ILE A 33 -0.09 3.45 -4.76
C ILE A 33 -1.05 2.53 -5.52
N ASP A 34 -0.68 1.25 -5.66
CA ASP A 34 -1.53 0.23 -6.27
C ASP A 34 -2.64 -0.22 -5.30
N PHE A 35 -3.46 0.76 -4.90
CA PHE A 35 -4.62 0.61 -4.03
C PHE A 35 -5.60 1.75 -4.32
N GLU A 36 -6.88 1.41 -4.40
CA GLU A 36 -7.98 2.34 -4.62
C GLU A 36 -9.12 1.97 -3.66
N SER A 37 -9.90 2.95 -3.20
CA SER A 37 -11.01 2.72 -2.26
C SER A 37 -12.26 3.45 -2.71
N GLU A 38 -13.42 2.79 -2.60
CA GLU A 38 -14.74 3.35 -2.84
C GLU A 38 -15.43 3.81 -1.53
N ALA A 39 -14.64 4.24 -0.55
CA ALA A 39 -15.13 4.69 0.73
C ALA A 39 -16.02 5.94 0.64
N ALA A 40 -16.92 6.09 1.60
CA ALA A 40 -17.88 7.20 1.64
C ALA A 40 -17.23 8.58 1.90
N ASP A 41 -16.07 8.60 2.55
CA ASP A 41 -15.31 9.82 2.84
C ASP A 41 -13.80 9.54 2.91
N TYR A 42 -13.02 10.62 2.92
CA TYR A 42 -11.55 10.57 3.01
C TYR A 42 -11.04 9.82 4.24
N THR A 43 -11.72 9.94 5.39
CA THR A 43 -11.29 9.30 6.64
C THR A 43 -11.44 7.79 6.56
N ALA A 44 -12.56 7.32 6.01
CA ALA A 44 -12.80 5.91 5.73
C ALA A 44 -11.82 5.38 4.66
N ALA A 45 -11.57 6.15 3.59
CA ALA A 45 -10.60 5.78 2.56
C ALA A 45 -9.19 5.59 3.15
N MET A 46 -8.80 6.44 4.10
CA MET A 46 -7.51 6.32 4.80
C MET A 46 -7.44 5.16 5.78
N LYS A 47 -8.56 4.83 6.41
CA LYS A 47 -8.65 3.61 7.22
C LYS A 47 -8.45 2.37 6.36
N ASP A 48 -9.05 2.33 5.18
CA ASP A 48 -8.92 1.21 4.24
C ASP A 48 -7.46 1.08 3.75
N LEU A 49 -6.82 2.19 3.37
CA LEU A 49 -5.40 2.19 2.99
C LEU A 49 -4.52 1.64 4.11
N LYS A 50 -4.76 2.09 5.36
CA LYS A 50 -4.00 1.60 6.52
C LYS A 50 -4.18 0.10 6.72
N GLN A 51 -5.41 -0.40 6.63
CA GLN A 51 -5.69 -1.84 6.76
C GLN A 51 -5.00 -2.66 5.66
N HIS A 52 -5.04 -2.18 4.42
CA HIS A 52 -4.34 -2.80 3.30
C HIS A 52 -2.82 -2.83 3.51
N HIS A 53 -2.24 -1.72 3.98
CA HIS A 53 -0.81 -1.64 4.29
C HIS A 53 -0.41 -2.59 5.44
N ASP A 54 -1.21 -2.66 6.51
CA ASP A 54 -0.97 -3.56 7.64
C ASP A 54 -1.03 -5.02 7.20
N ALA A 55 -2.02 -5.39 6.36
CA ALA A 55 -2.15 -6.74 5.81
C ALA A 55 -0.96 -7.12 4.91
N ASN A 56 -0.52 -6.22 4.02
CA ASN A 56 0.66 -6.45 3.17
C ASN A 56 1.95 -6.56 3.98
N THR A 57 2.09 -5.76 5.04
CA THR A 57 3.23 -5.83 5.95
C THR A 57 3.25 -7.16 6.69
N GLU A 58 2.11 -7.63 7.16
CA GLU A 58 2.00 -8.93 7.85
C GLU A 58 2.28 -10.09 6.90
N ALA A 59 1.73 -10.06 5.67
CA ALA A 59 2.02 -11.05 4.65
C ALA A 59 3.52 -11.10 4.30
N ASN A 60 4.17 -9.95 4.20
CA ASN A 60 5.60 -9.88 3.93
C ASN A 60 6.44 -10.41 5.11
N LYS A 61 6.02 -10.17 6.35
CA LYS A 61 6.64 -10.78 7.55
C LYS A 61 6.48 -12.30 7.57
N GLN A 62 5.31 -12.81 7.22
CA GLN A 62 5.07 -14.25 7.13
C GLN A 62 5.91 -14.88 6.02
N PHE A 63 5.96 -14.25 4.85
CA PHE A 63 6.79 -14.71 3.73
C PHE A 63 8.30 -14.71 4.07
N THR A 64 8.80 -13.64 4.68
CA THR A 64 10.21 -13.57 5.14
C THR A 64 10.49 -14.56 6.28
N GLY A 65 9.56 -14.73 7.22
CA GLY A 65 9.64 -15.75 8.27
C GLY A 65 9.73 -17.17 7.71
N ASP A 66 8.89 -17.50 6.73
CA ASP A 66 8.86 -18.81 6.06
C ASP A 66 10.11 -19.08 5.22
N ILE A 67 10.69 -18.06 4.57
CA ILE A 67 11.98 -18.19 3.88
C ILE A 67 13.09 -18.52 4.89
N THR A 68 13.10 -17.85 6.04
CA THR A 68 14.12 -18.10 7.07
C THR A 68 13.98 -19.51 7.65
N PHE A 69 12.74 -19.97 7.90
CA PHE A 69 12.47 -21.33 8.39
C PHE A 69 12.82 -22.40 7.34
N SER A 70 12.48 -22.20 6.07
CA SER A 70 12.78 -23.15 4.99
C SER A 70 14.29 -23.27 4.74
N ALA A 71 15.03 -22.16 4.75
CA ALA A 71 16.48 -22.17 4.59
C ALA A 71 17.22 -22.81 5.79
N ILE A 72 16.70 -22.65 7.02
CA ILE A 72 17.26 -23.32 8.21
C ILE A 72 17.00 -24.83 8.18
N ILE A 73 15.80 -25.26 7.76
CA ILE A 73 15.47 -26.69 7.64
C ILE A 73 16.29 -27.36 6.53
N GLU A 74 16.45 -26.74 5.35
CA GLU A 74 17.33 -27.26 4.29
C GLU A 74 18.81 -27.32 4.71
N SER A 75 19.27 -26.39 5.55
CA SER A 75 20.64 -26.43 6.10
C SER A 75 20.83 -27.48 7.20
N LEU A 76 19.76 -27.93 7.87
CA LEU A 76 19.81 -28.97 8.92
C LEU A 76 19.59 -30.38 8.38
N LEU A 77 19.06 -30.53 7.17
CA LEU A 77 18.80 -31.81 6.50
C LEU A 77 19.90 -32.19 5.47
N ARG A 78 20.96 -31.38 5.33
CA ARG A 78 22.20 -31.73 4.63
C ARG A 78 23.29 -32.13 5.62
#